data_AF-A0A7X7MDL8-F1
#
_entry.id   AF-A0A7X7MDL8-F1
#
_cell.length_a   1.000
_cell.length_b   1.000
_cell.length_c   1.000
_cell.angle_alpha   90.00
_cell.angle_beta   90.00
_cell.angle_gamma   90.00
#
_symmetry.space_group_name_H-M   'P 1'
#
loop_
_entity.id
_entity.type
_entity.pdbx_description
1 polymer ?
#
loop_
_entity_poly.entity_id
_entity_poly.type
_entity_poly.pdbx_seq_one_letter_code
_entity_poly.pdbx_strand_id
1 'polypeptide(L)'
;INPLWLRMRGETITEIVRKGVAAVREVNPTCEISAAVFPGVDEHIYHAQPWRSWCREGLLDFVCPMTYGQNPDVLRGQVINLARTAMASPRTRIYPSVGLADGKATPEKIRELAAIVRWAGFPGVSHYVLDRKTGPNLAEAYRK
;
A
#
# COMPACT_ATOMS: atom_id res chain seq x y z
N ILE A 1 7.73 -13.19 19.97
CA ILE A 1 6.50 -12.49 20.42
C ILE A 1 5.39 -13.53 20.56
N ASN A 2 4.54 -13.45 21.59
CA ASN A 2 3.45 -14.41 21.80
C ASN A 2 2.42 -14.35 20.64
N PRO A 3 2.11 -15.48 19.97
CA PRO A 3 1.15 -15.51 18.85
C PRO A 3 -0.27 -15.05 19.23
N LEU A 4 -0.74 -15.35 20.44
CA LEU A 4 -2.05 -14.89 20.93
C LEU A 4 -2.10 -13.37 21.05
N TRP A 5 -1.00 -12.77 21.51
CA TRP A 5 -0.87 -11.31 21.57
C TRP A 5 -0.89 -10.66 20.18
N LEU A 6 -0.19 -11.24 19.20
CA LEU A 6 -0.23 -10.76 17.81
C LEU A 6 -1.65 -10.82 17.24
N ARG A 7 -2.35 -11.93 17.47
CA ARG A 7 -3.73 -12.15 17.04
C ARG A 7 -4.68 -11.13 17.66
N MET A 8 -4.64 -10.99 18.98
CA MET A 8 -5.51 -10.08 19.73
C MET A 8 -5.34 -8.63 19.25
N ARG A 9 -4.10 -8.16 19.05
CA ARG A 9 -3.86 -6.81 18.50
C ARG A 9 -4.42 -6.66 17.09
N GLY A 10 -4.17 -7.62 16.22
CA GLY A 10 -4.69 -7.60 14.85
C GLY A 10 -6.22 -7.57 14.81
N GLU A 11 -6.89 -8.36 15.64
CA GLU A 11 -8.35 -8.39 15.76
C GLU A 11 -8.90 -7.07 16.30
N THR A 12 -8.26 -6.50 17.33
CA THR A 12 -8.65 -5.20 17.91
C THR A 12 -8.59 -4.09 16.87
N ILE A 13 -7.49 -3.99 16.11
CA ILE A 13 -7.37 -3.01 15.04
C ILE A 13 -8.37 -3.28 13.91
N THR A 14 -8.61 -4.55 13.56
CA THR A 14 -9.61 -4.92 12.55
C THR A 14 -11.01 -4.48 12.93
N GLU A 15 -11.38 -4.58 14.21
CA GLU A 15 -12.68 -4.12 14.69
C GLU A 15 -12.85 -2.60 14.52
N ILE A 16 -11.80 -1.83 14.81
CA ILE A 16 -11.77 -0.38 14.58
C ILE A 16 -11.94 -0.07 13.09
N VAL A 17 -11.20 -0.76 12.21
CA VAL A 17 -11.33 -0.61 10.76
C VAL A 17 -12.76 -0.92 10.31
N ARG A 18 -13.34 -2.03 10.76
CA ARG A 18 -14.71 -2.43 10.41
C ARG A 18 -15.75 -1.40 10.83
N LYS A 19 -15.64 -0.87 12.05
CA LYS A 19 -16.51 0.20 12.57
C LYS A 19 -16.38 1.49 11.76
N GLY A 20 -15.15 1.90 11.44
CA GLY A 20 -14.89 3.08 10.62
C GLY A 20 -15.45 2.94 9.21
N VAL A 21 -15.23 1.78 8.57
CA VAL A 21 -15.79 1.48 7.24
C VAL A 21 -17.32 1.53 7.27
N ALA A 22 -17.96 0.88 8.25
CA ALA A 22 -19.42 0.90 8.38
C ALA A 22 -19.97 2.33 8.51
N ALA A 23 -19.35 3.15 9.36
CA ALA A 23 -19.75 4.55 9.56
C ALA A 23 -19.57 5.39 8.29
N VAL A 24 -18.46 5.23 7.55
CA VAL A 24 -18.25 5.93 6.27
C VAL A 24 -19.28 5.50 5.24
N ARG A 25 -19.58 4.19 5.13
CA ARG A 25 -20.55 3.66 4.17
C ARG A 25 -21.98 4.05 4.46
N GLU A 26 -22.34 4.21 5.74
CA GLU A 26 -23.65 4.72 6.16
C GLU A 26 -23.89 6.15 5.64
N VAL A 27 -22.85 7.01 5.70
CA VAL A 27 -22.93 8.39 5.22
C VAL A 27 -22.78 8.50 3.70
N ASN A 28 -21.81 7.78 3.12
CA ASN A 28 -21.55 7.78 1.68
C ASN A 28 -21.11 6.39 1.21
N PRO A 29 -22.04 5.59 0.64
CA PRO A 29 -21.73 4.26 0.12
C PRO A 29 -20.68 4.23 -0.99
N THR A 30 -20.47 5.35 -1.71
CA THR A 30 -19.56 5.44 -2.85
C THR A 30 -18.17 5.97 -2.51
N CYS A 31 -17.94 6.43 -1.27
CA CYS A 31 -16.64 6.93 -0.82
C CYS A 31 -15.58 5.82 -0.87
N GLU A 32 -14.48 6.00 -1.60
CA GLU A 32 -13.42 5.00 -1.61
C GLU A 32 -12.63 5.02 -0.31
N ILE A 33 -12.42 3.85 0.29
CA ILE A 33 -11.70 3.66 1.55
C ILE A 33 -10.40 2.92 1.28
N SER A 34 -9.31 3.47 1.81
CA SER A 34 -7.98 2.88 1.68
C SER A 34 -7.17 2.91 2.97
N ALA A 35 -6.06 2.16 2.97
CA ALA A 35 -5.09 2.18 4.04
C ALA A 35 -3.65 2.16 3.48
N ALA A 36 -2.75 2.91 4.12
CA ALA A 36 -1.31 2.74 3.97
C ALA A 36 -0.84 1.58 4.85
N VAL A 37 -0.15 0.60 4.27
CA VAL A 37 0.12 -0.69 4.94
C VAL A 37 1.56 -1.13 4.79
N PHE A 38 2.06 -1.92 5.75
CA PHE A 38 3.36 -2.57 5.60
C PHE A 38 3.32 -3.64 4.49
N PRO A 39 4.27 -3.63 3.54
CA PRO A 39 4.25 -4.52 2.38
C PRO A 39 4.66 -5.96 2.69
N GLY A 40 5.38 -6.19 3.80
CA GLY A 40 5.93 -7.50 4.14
C GLY A 40 4.88 -8.60 4.34
N VAL A 41 5.23 -9.81 3.90
CA VAL A 41 4.35 -10.99 3.97
C VAL A 41 3.94 -11.29 5.40
N ASP A 42 4.82 -11.09 6.38
CA ASP A 42 4.53 -11.28 7.81
C ASP A 42 4.63 -10.00 8.65
N GLU A 43 5.33 -8.98 8.16
CA GLU A 43 5.48 -7.67 8.83
C GLU A 43 4.14 -7.08 9.25
N HIS A 44 3.14 -7.24 8.40
CA HIS A 44 1.81 -6.72 8.64
C HIS A 44 1.16 -7.30 9.92
N ILE A 45 1.45 -8.55 10.28
CA ILE A 45 0.99 -9.19 11.53
C ILE A 45 1.72 -8.59 12.73
N TYR A 46 3.03 -8.35 12.60
CA TYR A 46 3.83 -7.72 13.66
C TYR A 46 3.38 -6.29 13.95
N HIS A 47 2.93 -5.57 12.91
CA HIS A 47 2.40 -4.21 13.01
C HIS A 47 0.89 -4.14 13.30
N ALA A 48 0.23 -5.27 13.61
CA ALA A 48 -1.20 -5.33 13.88
C ALA A 48 -2.09 -4.80 12.72
N GLN A 49 -1.63 -4.99 11.49
CA GLN A 49 -2.34 -4.64 10.26
C GLN A 49 -2.63 -5.89 9.44
N PRO A 50 -3.59 -6.76 9.80
CA PRO A 50 -4.01 -7.90 8.97
C PRO A 50 -4.71 -7.46 7.66
N TRP A 51 -4.10 -6.56 6.89
CA TRP A 51 -4.69 -5.89 5.74
C TRP A 51 -5.07 -6.85 4.62
N ARG A 52 -4.40 -8.01 4.52
CA ARG A 52 -4.82 -9.08 3.61
C ARG A 52 -6.21 -9.63 3.97
N SER A 53 -6.56 -9.72 5.26
CA SER A 53 -7.92 -10.10 5.67
C SER A 53 -8.89 -8.96 5.40
N TRP A 54 -8.49 -7.71 5.65
CA TRP A 54 -9.32 -6.55 5.33
C TRP A 54 -9.71 -6.50 3.85
N CYS A 55 -8.78 -6.81 2.95
CA CYS A 55 -9.05 -6.91 1.51
C CYS A 55 -10.03 -8.05 1.19
N ARG A 56 -9.82 -9.24 1.76
CA ARG A 56 -10.72 -10.40 1.56
C ARG A 56 -12.13 -10.15 2.09
N GLU A 57 -12.25 -9.45 3.20
CA GLU A 57 -13.53 -9.06 3.81
C GLU A 57 -14.21 -7.89 3.07
N GLY A 58 -13.54 -7.26 2.10
CA GLY A 58 -14.09 -6.11 1.37
C GLY A 58 -14.14 -4.82 2.18
N LEU A 59 -13.31 -4.70 3.22
CA LEU A 59 -13.25 -3.49 4.06
C LEU A 59 -12.56 -2.32 3.37
N LEU A 60 -11.70 -2.60 2.38
CA LEU A 60 -10.91 -1.60 1.67
C LEU A 60 -11.08 -1.75 0.15
N ASP A 61 -11.31 -0.62 -0.53
CA ASP A 61 -11.40 -0.57 -2.00
C ASP A 61 -10.02 -0.60 -2.64
N PHE A 62 -9.03 -0.04 -1.95
CA PHE A 62 -7.63 -0.13 -2.34
C PHE A 62 -6.67 -0.03 -1.15
N VAL A 63 -5.42 -0.44 -1.35
CA VAL A 63 -4.33 -0.29 -0.37
C VAL A 63 -3.11 0.36 -1.00
N CYS A 64 -2.34 1.06 -0.17
CA CYS A 64 -1.08 1.69 -0.55
C CYS A 64 0.07 1.08 0.26
N PRO A 65 0.66 -0.06 -0.18
CA PRO A 65 1.80 -0.64 0.51
C PRO A 65 2.98 0.33 0.53
N MET A 66 3.56 0.54 1.71
CA MET A 66 4.70 1.42 1.96
C MET A 66 6.01 0.75 1.52
N THR A 67 6.15 0.47 0.23
CA THR A 67 7.35 -0.11 -0.41
C THR A 67 8.48 0.92 -0.56
N TYR A 68 8.65 1.79 0.45
CA TYR A 68 9.64 2.85 0.43
C TYR A 68 11.05 2.27 0.29
N GLY A 69 11.83 2.85 -0.61
CA GLY A 69 13.20 2.43 -0.90
C GLY A 69 13.64 2.83 -2.29
N GLN A 70 14.95 2.83 -2.54
CA GLN A 70 15.51 3.09 -3.87
C GLN A 70 16.11 1.85 -4.53
N ASN A 71 16.17 0.72 -3.83
CA ASN A 71 16.75 -0.51 -4.36
C ASN A 71 15.71 -1.20 -5.27
N PRO A 72 15.95 -1.27 -6.59
CA PRO A 72 15.02 -1.90 -7.53
C PRO A 72 14.80 -3.39 -7.26
N ASP A 73 15.81 -4.12 -6.79
CA ASP A 73 15.72 -5.55 -6.53
C ASP A 73 14.88 -5.85 -5.28
N VAL A 74 15.03 -5.02 -4.24
CA VAL A 74 14.15 -5.08 -3.06
C VAL A 74 12.70 -4.82 -3.47
N LEU A 75 12.47 -3.79 -4.29
CA LEU A 75 11.13 -3.49 -4.80
C LEU A 75 10.57 -4.65 -5.63
N ARG A 76 11.36 -5.27 -6.52
CA ARG A 76 10.95 -6.46 -7.29
C ARG A 76 10.45 -7.58 -6.39
N GLY A 77 11.19 -7.89 -5.32
CA GLY A 77 10.76 -8.90 -4.34
C GLY A 77 9.45 -8.53 -3.65
N GLN A 78 9.28 -7.26 -3.28
CA GLN A 78 8.06 -6.75 -2.66
C GLN A 78 6.86 -6.84 -3.61
N VAL A 79 6.99 -6.38 -4.86
CA VAL A 79 5.87 -6.36 -5.82
C VAL A 79 5.43 -7.78 -6.22
N ILE A 80 6.35 -8.75 -6.31
CA ILE A 80 6.01 -10.17 -6.52
C ILE A 80 5.16 -10.70 -5.37
N ASN A 81 5.53 -10.39 -4.12
CA ASN A 81 4.77 -10.80 -2.94
C ASN A 81 3.40 -10.11 -2.83
N LEU A 82 3.33 -8.84 -3.22
CA LEU A 82 2.08 -8.09 -3.29
C LEU A 82 1.16 -8.66 -4.38
N ALA A 83 1.69 -9.09 -5.52
CA ALA A 83 0.90 -9.64 -6.63
C ALA A 83 0.15 -10.90 -6.19
N ARG A 84 0.78 -11.76 -5.37
CA ARG A 84 0.11 -12.91 -4.73
C ARG A 84 -1.08 -12.50 -3.86
N THR A 85 -1.00 -11.35 -3.21
CA THR A 85 -2.12 -10.81 -2.42
C THR A 85 -3.22 -10.29 -3.32
N ALA A 86 -2.88 -9.55 -4.38
CA ALA A 86 -3.84 -9.05 -5.35
C ALA A 86 -4.66 -10.20 -5.97
N MET A 87 -4.01 -11.31 -6.33
CA MET A 87 -4.70 -12.50 -6.84
C MET A 87 -5.72 -13.08 -5.84
N ALA A 88 -5.42 -13.06 -4.55
CA ALA A 88 -6.30 -13.58 -3.50
C ALA A 88 -7.42 -12.61 -3.11
N SER A 89 -7.41 -11.37 -3.61
CA SER A 89 -8.40 -10.33 -3.28
C SER A 89 -8.61 -9.40 -4.49
N PRO A 90 -9.14 -9.94 -5.62
CA PRO A 90 -9.13 -9.25 -6.91
C PRO A 90 -9.97 -7.98 -6.97
N ARG A 91 -10.87 -7.76 -5.99
CA ARG A 91 -11.66 -6.53 -5.89
C ARG A 91 -10.89 -5.36 -5.27
N THR A 92 -9.83 -5.63 -4.51
CA THR A 92 -9.04 -4.59 -3.86
C THR A 92 -7.86 -4.20 -4.73
N ARG A 93 -7.81 -2.93 -5.17
CA ARG A 93 -6.67 -2.42 -5.95
C ARG A 93 -5.47 -2.24 -5.02
N ILE A 94 -4.28 -2.49 -5.54
CA ILE A 94 -3.03 -2.30 -4.79
C ILE A 94 -2.18 -1.28 -5.55
N TYR A 95 -1.76 -0.23 -4.85
CA TYR A 95 -0.92 0.83 -5.38
C TYR A 95 0.39 0.88 -4.58
N PRO A 96 1.40 0.04 -4.91
CA PRO A 96 2.69 0.08 -4.23
C PRO A 96 3.29 1.50 -4.27
N SER A 97 3.83 1.94 -3.14
CA SER A 97 4.46 3.26 -3.04
C SER A 97 5.81 3.25 -3.77
N VAL A 98 6.03 4.22 -4.65
CA VAL A 98 7.35 4.47 -5.24
C VAL A 98 7.84 5.84 -4.80
N GLY A 99 9.16 5.97 -4.66
CA GLY A 99 9.75 7.16 -4.03
C GLY A 99 10.10 6.92 -2.56
N LEU A 100 10.89 7.85 -2.03
CA LEU A 100 11.44 7.75 -0.69
C LEU A 100 10.59 8.52 0.31
N ALA A 101 10.45 7.97 1.52
CA ALA A 101 9.84 8.68 2.65
C ALA A 101 10.55 10.01 2.98
N ASP A 102 11.82 10.18 2.60
CA ASP A 102 12.58 11.43 2.79
C ASP A 102 12.49 12.41 1.61
N GLY A 103 11.76 12.06 0.55
CA GLY A 103 11.50 12.90 -0.61
C GLY A 103 12.66 13.07 -1.60
N LYS A 104 13.77 12.36 -1.45
CA LYS A 104 14.99 12.63 -2.23
C LYS A 104 15.13 11.83 -3.53
N ALA A 105 14.10 11.09 -3.95
CA ALA A 105 14.17 10.33 -5.20
C ALA A 105 14.24 11.27 -6.42
N THR A 106 15.19 10.99 -7.32
CA THR A 106 15.30 11.72 -8.59
C THR A 106 14.17 11.30 -9.54
N PRO A 107 13.81 12.13 -10.54
CA PRO A 107 12.82 11.76 -11.55
C PRO A 107 13.11 10.42 -12.25
N GLU A 108 14.37 10.15 -12.57
CA GLU A 108 14.84 8.91 -13.21
C GLU A 108 14.56 7.70 -12.32
N LYS A 109 14.90 7.82 -11.03
CA LYS A 109 14.67 6.75 -10.06
C LYS A 109 13.17 6.50 -9.87
N ILE A 110 12.35 7.56 -9.83
CA ILE A 110 10.89 7.43 -9.75
C ILE A 110 10.36 6.68 -10.98
N ARG A 111 10.81 7.02 -12.20
CA ARG A 111 10.42 6.33 -13.43
C ARG A 111 10.81 4.85 -13.41
N GLU A 112 12.02 4.55 -12.98
CA GLU A 112 12.52 3.17 -12.86
C GLU A 112 11.66 2.34 -11.90
N LEU A 113 11.41 2.83 -10.69
CA LEU A 113 10.61 2.12 -9.69
C LEU A 113 9.14 1.98 -10.15
N ALA A 114 8.58 3.01 -10.78
CA ALA A 114 7.24 2.94 -11.34
C ALA A 114 7.13 1.91 -12.48
N ALA A 115 8.18 1.76 -13.30
CA ALA A 115 8.22 0.73 -14.34
C ALA A 115 8.20 -0.69 -13.74
N ILE A 116 8.87 -0.91 -12.60
CA ILE A 116 8.84 -2.21 -11.90
C ILE A 116 7.45 -2.52 -11.37
N VAL A 117 6.76 -1.54 -10.78
CA VAL A 117 5.38 -1.72 -10.30
C VAL A 117 4.44 -2.05 -11.47
N ARG A 118 4.57 -1.34 -12.60
CA ARG A 118 3.76 -1.62 -13.80
C ARG A 118 4.07 -2.98 -14.41
N TRP A 119 5.34 -3.38 -14.46
CA TRP A 119 5.75 -4.72 -14.93
C TRP A 119 5.10 -5.84 -14.11
N ALA A 120 4.92 -5.64 -12.81
CA ALA A 120 4.23 -6.59 -11.94
C ALA A 120 2.69 -6.59 -12.08
N GLY A 121 2.13 -5.80 -12.99
CA GLY A 121 0.69 -5.80 -13.33
C GLY A 121 -0.19 -4.94 -12.42
N PHE A 122 0.39 -4.10 -11.56
CA PHE A 122 -0.39 -3.20 -10.72
C PHE A 122 -0.98 -2.03 -11.53
N PRO A 123 -2.20 -1.55 -11.19
CA PRO A 123 -2.89 -0.51 -11.94
C PRO A 123 -2.25 0.89 -11.81
N GLY A 124 -1.34 1.08 -10.85
CA GLY A 124 -0.66 2.33 -10.63
C GLY A 124 0.30 2.27 -9.44
N VAL A 125 0.76 3.45 -9.04
CA VAL A 125 1.67 3.66 -7.90
C VAL A 125 1.10 4.71 -6.96
N SER A 126 1.55 4.70 -5.70
CA SER A 126 1.33 5.80 -4.76
C SER A 126 2.66 6.51 -4.45
N HIS A 127 2.59 7.75 -3.96
CA HIS A 127 3.77 8.58 -3.64
C HIS A 127 3.63 9.22 -2.25
N TYR A 128 4.74 9.31 -1.54
CA TYR A 128 4.83 10.06 -0.30
C TYR A 128 6.26 10.61 -0.13
N VAL A 129 6.46 11.85 0.33
CA VAL A 129 5.47 12.94 0.57
C VAL A 129 5.35 13.82 -0.68
N LEU A 130 4.18 14.40 -0.94
CA LEU A 130 4.02 15.45 -1.96
C LEU A 130 4.22 16.82 -1.30
N ASP A 131 5.38 17.42 -1.49
CA ASP A 131 5.71 18.74 -0.95
C ASP A 131 6.44 19.61 -2.00
N ARG A 132 6.87 20.82 -1.60
CA ARG A 132 7.57 21.75 -2.49
C ARG A 132 8.91 21.21 -3.02
N LYS A 133 9.53 20.27 -2.32
CA LYS A 133 10.82 19.66 -2.71
C LYS A 133 10.60 18.46 -3.63
N THR A 134 9.61 17.62 -3.35
CA THR A 134 9.35 16.38 -4.10
C THR A 134 8.45 16.58 -5.32
N GLY A 135 7.54 17.55 -5.26
CA GLY A 135 6.57 17.85 -6.31
C GLY A 135 7.21 18.06 -7.69
N PRO A 136 8.27 18.88 -7.82
CA PRO A 136 8.97 19.05 -9.10
C PRO A 136 9.52 17.73 -9.66
N ASN A 137 10.12 16.89 -8.83
CA ASN A 137 10.68 15.61 -9.26
C ASN A 137 9.60 14.65 -9.74
N LEU A 138 8.45 14.61 -9.06
CA LEU A 138 7.29 13.81 -9.47
C LEU A 138 6.70 14.31 -10.79
N ALA A 139 6.55 15.63 -10.93
CA ALA A 139 6.04 16.25 -12.16
C ALA A 139 6.95 15.97 -13.35
N GLU A 140 8.26 16.01 -13.16
CA GLU A 140 9.24 15.64 -14.18
C GLU A 140 9.25 14.14 -14.48
N ALA A 141 9.14 13.28 -13.46
CA ALA A 141 9.10 11.83 -13.63
C ALA A 141 7.94 11.38 -14.53
N TYR A 142 6.80 12.08 -14.46
CA TYR A 142 5.57 11.72 -15.20
C TYR A 142 5.22 12.67 -16.35
N ARG A 143 6.15 13.56 -16.74
CA ARG A 143 5.97 14.41 -17.93
C ARG A 143 5.86 13.50 -19.17
N LYS A 144 4.84 13.75 -19.99
CA LYS A 144 4.63 13.07 -21.28
C LYS A 144 5.58 13.61 -22.33
#